data_AF-A0A537GWT4-F1
#
_entry.id   AF-A0A537GWT4-F1
#
_cell.length_a   1.000
_cell.length_b   1.000
_cell.length_c   1.000
_cell.angle_alpha   90.00
_cell.angle_beta   90.00
_cell.angle_gamma   90.00
#
_symmetry.space_group_name_H-M   'P 1'
#
loop_
_entity.id
_entity.type
_entity.pdbx_description
1 polymer ?
#
loop_
_entity_poly.entity_id
_entity_poly.type
_entity_poly.pdbx_seq_one_letter_code
_entity_poly.pdbx_strand_id
1 'polypeptide(L)'
;MATGRASSDPLNTLQSAAVIRAGTTADTSGRYGDYFGAATDPTPTSSSTFWVAGEYRKSTTFQNWNTVIGQIAPFTAPGTFDYSVSLNPTSGSVVQGSGTTSTVTVSLVSGTTQTVSLGTSINPSATGLTATVNPTSGNPTFTSTLAISTTSSTPTGSYSVTVTGTSGTLSHSAIYTLTVTGQVTGDFSISASPSSLTMNRFGSASTTITITSLSGFSGTVSLSTGTLPAGVTASFNPTSVTVASGGSGTSTLTFNGHGGGTATGTFTVTVTGTSGGLTHSATITLTITKH
;
A
#
# COMPACT_ATOMS: atom_id res chain seq x y z
N MET A 1 -33.99 -39.56 -31.41
CA MET A 1 -33.00 -38.49 -31.18
C MET A 1 -33.01 -38.17 -29.69
N ALA A 2 -31.85 -38.10 -29.05
CA ALA A 2 -31.76 -37.64 -27.67
C ALA A 2 -31.36 -36.16 -27.67
N THR A 3 -32.11 -35.33 -26.97
CA THR A 3 -31.79 -33.91 -26.75
C THR A 3 -31.56 -33.70 -25.25
N GLY A 4 -30.51 -32.96 -24.91
CA GLY A 4 -30.16 -32.62 -23.54
C GLY A 4 -29.64 -31.19 -23.49
N ARG A 5 -29.75 -30.56 -22.32
CA ARG A 5 -29.18 -29.24 -22.03
C ARG A 5 -28.40 -29.32 -20.73
N ALA A 6 -27.25 -28.67 -20.67
CA ALA A 6 -26.62 -28.36 -19.39
C ALA A 6 -27.45 -27.28 -18.67
N SER A 7 -27.36 -27.23 -17.34
CA SER A 7 -27.97 -26.16 -16.55
C SER A 7 -27.41 -24.77 -16.90
N SER A 8 -26.20 -24.73 -17.46
CA SER A 8 -25.50 -23.53 -17.94
C SER A 8 -25.87 -23.10 -19.36
N ASP A 9 -26.59 -23.91 -20.13
CA ASP A 9 -26.92 -23.55 -21.52
C ASP A 9 -27.95 -22.41 -21.56
N PRO A 10 -27.72 -21.36 -22.38
CA PRO A 10 -28.68 -20.28 -22.58
C PRO A 10 -30.05 -20.82 -23.01
N LEU A 11 -31.12 -20.25 -22.44
CA LEU A 11 -32.49 -20.58 -22.82
C LEU A 11 -32.66 -20.48 -24.34
N ASN A 12 -33.28 -21.50 -24.95
CA ASN A 12 -33.56 -21.60 -26.38
C ASN A 12 -32.35 -21.78 -27.31
N THR A 13 -31.18 -22.14 -26.78
CA THR A 13 -30.03 -22.55 -27.60
C THR A 13 -29.86 -24.06 -27.56
N LEU A 14 -30.36 -24.76 -28.58
CA LEU A 14 -30.03 -26.17 -28.81
C LEU A 14 -28.88 -26.21 -29.82
N GLN A 15 -27.82 -26.94 -29.49
CA GLN A 15 -26.78 -27.27 -30.46
C GLN A 15 -27.36 -28.17 -31.58
N SER A 16 -26.71 -28.18 -32.74
CA SER A 16 -27.10 -29.06 -33.85
C SER A 16 -27.03 -30.53 -33.43
N ALA A 17 -28.02 -31.32 -33.85
CA ALA A 17 -28.08 -32.74 -33.53
C ALA A 17 -26.84 -33.47 -34.07
N ALA A 18 -26.17 -34.26 -33.21
CA ALA A 18 -25.09 -35.16 -33.63
C ALA A 18 -25.66 -36.56 -33.93
N VAL A 19 -25.20 -37.17 -35.03
CA VAL A 19 -25.58 -38.55 -35.40
C VAL A 19 -24.64 -39.52 -34.70
N ILE A 20 -25.16 -40.25 -33.71
CA ILE A 20 -24.40 -41.27 -32.96
C ILE A 20 -24.25 -42.55 -33.78
N ARG A 21 -25.30 -42.93 -34.52
CA ARG A 21 -25.27 -44.00 -35.52
C ARG A 21 -26.44 -43.83 -36.50
N ALA A 22 -26.15 -43.81 -37.80
CA ALA A 22 -27.17 -43.84 -38.84
C ALA A 22 -27.62 -45.28 -39.11
N GLY A 23 -28.90 -45.48 -39.43
CA GLY A 23 -29.36 -46.73 -40.04
C GLY A 23 -28.76 -46.89 -41.42
N THR A 24 -28.47 -48.12 -41.85
CA THR A 24 -27.87 -48.39 -43.17
C THR A 24 -28.91 -48.59 -44.26
N THR A 25 -30.20 -48.52 -43.95
CA THR A 25 -31.31 -48.73 -44.89
C THR A 25 -32.59 -48.03 -44.42
N ALA A 26 -33.46 -47.65 -45.36
CA ALA A 26 -34.77 -47.03 -45.07
C ALA A 26 -35.78 -48.05 -44.52
N ASP A 27 -36.64 -47.62 -43.59
CA ASP A 27 -37.76 -48.43 -43.11
C ASP A 27 -39.01 -48.17 -43.96
N THR A 28 -39.50 -49.20 -44.63
CA THR A 28 -40.74 -49.19 -45.43
C THR A 28 -41.91 -49.91 -44.75
N SER A 29 -41.72 -50.39 -43.52
CA SER A 29 -42.68 -51.27 -42.82
C SER A 29 -43.87 -50.57 -42.17
N GLY A 30 -43.95 -49.23 -42.25
CA GLY A 30 -45.03 -48.43 -41.66
C GLY A 30 -45.07 -48.45 -40.13
N ARG A 31 -44.15 -49.15 -39.47
CA ARG A 31 -44.00 -49.21 -38.01
C ARG A 31 -43.13 -48.05 -37.55
N TYR A 32 -43.64 -47.23 -36.63
CA TYR A 32 -42.81 -46.25 -35.92
C TYR A 32 -41.87 -47.00 -34.97
N GLY A 33 -40.57 -46.73 -35.03
CA GLY A 33 -39.56 -47.42 -34.23
C GLY A 33 -39.86 -47.35 -32.73
N ASP A 34 -39.95 -48.52 -32.10
CA ASP A 34 -40.11 -48.67 -30.66
C ASP A 34 -38.71 -48.64 -30.00
N TYR A 35 -38.58 -47.95 -28.87
CA TYR A 35 -37.42 -47.89 -27.97
C TYR A 35 -36.26 -46.97 -28.36
N PHE A 36 -36.36 -45.74 -27.85
CA PHE A 36 -35.21 -44.90 -27.51
C PHE A 36 -35.21 -44.65 -26.01
N GLY A 37 -34.06 -44.84 -25.36
CA GLY A 37 -33.88 -44.60 -23.93
C GLY A 37 -32.59 -43.85 -23.67
N ALA A 38 -32.60 -43.01 -22.64
CA ALA A 38 -31.39 -42.41 -22.10
C ALA A 38 -31.37 -42.64 -20.58
N ALA A 39 -30.21 -43.00 -20.04
CA ALA A 39 -30.02 -43.19 -18.60
C ALA A 39 -28.71 -42.54 -18.18
N THR A 40 -28.68 -41.97 -16.97
CA THR A 40 -27.43 -41.58 -16.32
C THR A 40 -26.61 -42.81 -16.00
N ASP A 41 -25.29 -42.72 -16.09
CA ASP A 41 -24.41 -43.79 -15.66
C ASP A 41 -24.64 -44.12 -14.17
N PRO A 42 -24.98 -45.38 -13.81
CA PRO A 42 -25.21 -45.77 -12.42
C PRO A 42 -23.91 -45.92 -11.61
N THR A 43 -22.73 -45.84 -12.23
CA THR A 43 -21.45 -45.90 -11.52
C THR A 43 -21.07 -44.53 -10.93
N PRO A 44 -20.62 -44.48 -9.66
CA PRO A 44 -20.48 -43.22 -8.92
C PRO A 44 -19.26 -42.36 -9.32
N THR A 45 -18.50 -42.73 -10.35
CA THR A 45 -17.16 -42.18 -10.60
C THR A 45 -17.02 -41.29 -11.84
N SER A 46 -18.07 -41.03 -12.62
CA SER A 46 -18.02 -39.98 -13.64
C SER A 46 -19.31 -39.18 -13.67
N SER A 47 -19.34 -38.10 -12.88
CA SER A 47 -20.28 -37.01 -13.09
C SER A 47 -20.24 -36.60 -14.56
N SER A 48 -21.42 -36.58 -15.20
CA SER A 48 -21.65 -36.12 -16.59
C SER A 48 -21.62 -37.17 -17.72
N THR A 49 -21.68 -38.48 -17.41
CA THR A 49 -21.88 -39.50 -18.45
C THR A 49 -23.36 -39.88 -18.55
N PHE A 50 -23.90 -39.86 -19.78
CA PHE A 50 -25.19 -40.43 -20.10
C PHE A 50 -25.06 -41.49 -21.19
N TRP A 51 -25.80 -42.58 -21.01
CA TRP A 51 -25.89 -43.67 -21.97
C TRP A 51 -27.17 -43.51 -22.77
N VAL A 52 -27.05 -43.58 -24.09
CA VAL A 52 -28.21 -43.61 -24.99
C VAL A 52 -28.30 -44.99 -25.63
N ALA A 53 -29.49 -45.58 -25.57
CA ALA A 53 -29.82 -46.82 -26.23
C ALA A 53 -30.90 -46.55 -27.29
N GLY A 54 -30.73 -47.13 -28.46
CA GLY A 54 -31.73 -47.09 -29.52
C GLY A 54 -31.63 -48.29 -30.43
N GLU A 55 -32.69 -48.58 -31.16
CA GLU A 55 -32.70 -49.61 -32.19
C GLU A 55 -32.42 -49.02 -33.58
N TYR A 56 -31.75 -49.81 -34.43
CA TYR A 56 -31.55 -49.51 -35.83
C TYR A 56 -31.70 -50.78 -36.69
N ARG A 57 -32.10 -50.59 -37.95
CA ARG A 57 -32.11 -51.69 -38.93
C ARG A 57 -30.79 -51.74 -39.69
N LYS A 58 -30.29 -52.96 -39.85
CA LYS A 58 -29.16 -53.29 -40.75
C LYS A 58 -29.63 -53.76 -42.13
N SER A 59 -30.87 -54.24 -42.25
CA SER A 59 -31.44 -54.84 -43.46
C SER A 59 -32.97 -54.70 -43.47
N THR A 60 -33.57 -54.85 -44.66
CA THR A 60 -35.02 -54.86 -44.89
C THR A 60 -35.69 -56.21 -44.60
N THR A 61 -34.92 -57.25 -44.28
CA THR A 61 -35.46 -58.57 -43.89
C THR A 61 -36.29 -58.49 -42.61
N PHE A 62 -37.44 -59.17 -42.58
CA PHE A 62 -38.37 -59.18 -41.45
C PHE A 62 -37.64 -59.50 -40.12
N GLN A 63 -37.90 -58.69 -39.08
CA GLN A 63 -37.33 -58.78 -37.72
C GLN A 63 -35.81 -58.52 -37.55
N ASN A 64 -35.10 -57.94 -38.52
CA ASN A 64 -33.66 -57.66 -38.39
C ASN A 64 -33.34 -56.33 -37.67
N TRP A 65 -33.81 -56.18 -36.44
CA TRP A 65 -33.51 -55.04 -35.56
C TRP A 65 -32.24 -55.30 -34.75
N ASN A 66 -31.43 -54.25 -34.56
CA ASN A 66 -30.19 -54.29 -33.80
C ASN A 66 -30.17 -53.13 -32.81
N THR A 67 -29.61 -53.35 -31.62
CA THR A 67 -29.42 -52.30 -30.62
C THR A 67 -28.09 -51.58 -30.83
N VAL A 68 -28.10 -50.25 -30.67
CA VAL A 68 -26.90 -49.45 -30.48
C VAL A 68 -26.93 -48.85 -29.07
N ILE A 69 -25.79 -48.96 -28.39
CA ILE A 69 -25.53 -48.27 -27.13
C ILE A 69 -24.41 -47.27 -27.41
N GLY A 70 -24.69 -45.99 -27.19
CA GLY A 70 -23.73 -44.90 -27.30
C GLY A 70 -23.44 -44.32 -25.93
N GLN A 71 -22.16 -44.13 -25.62
CA GLN A 71 -21.76 -43.33 -24.49
C GLN A 71 -21.72 -41.86 -24.92
N ILE A 72 -22.25 -40.98 -24.07
CA ILE A 72 -22.01 -39.55 -24.17
C ILE A 72 -21.28 -39.14 -22.90
N ALA A 73 -19.96 -39.00 -23.02
CA ALA A 73 -19.04 -38.71 -21.93
C ALA A 73 -17.92 -37.76 -22.38
N PRO A 74 -17.33 -37.01 -21.45
CA PRO A 74 -18.00 -36.21 -20.42
C PRO A 74 -18.15 -34.76 -20.90
N PHE A 75 -19.23 -34.09 -20.52
CA PHE A 75 -19.14 -32.64 -20.35
C PHE A 75 -18.43 -32.43 -19.00
N THR A 76 -17.24 -31.84 -18.99
CA THR A 76 -16.66 -31.34 -17.74
C THR A 76 -17.70 -30.42 -17.13
N ALA A 77 -18.26 -30.81 -15.98
CA ALA A 77 -19.00 -29.87 -15.15
C ALA A 77 -18.08 -28.65 -14.98
N PRO A 78 -18.57 -27.41 -15.15
CA PRO A 78 -17.73 -26.24 -14.89
C PRO A 78 -17.06 -26.45 -13.54
N GLY A 79 -15.73 -26.35 -13.50
CA GLY A 79 -14.99 -26.53 -12.25
C GLY A 79 -15.60 -25.67 -11.14
N THR A 80 -15.43 -26.05 -9.88
CA THR A 80 -15.86 -25.18 -8.77
C THR A 80 -15.21 -23.81 -8.95
N PHE A 81 -16.00 -22.74 -8.81
CA PHE A 81 -15.48 -21.39 -8.92
C PHE A 81 -14.38 -21.18 -7.88
N ASP A 82 -13.21 -20.77 -8.35
CA ASP A 82 -12.09 -20.39 -7.50
C ASP A 82 -11.33 -19.21 -8.10
N TYR A 83 -10.68 -18.43 -7.25
CA TYR A 83 -9.94 -17.23 -7.63
C TYR A 83 -8.72 -17.02 -6.74
N SER A 84 -7.82 -16.13 -7.15
CA SER A 84 -6.67 -15.71 -6.33
C SER A 84 -6.66 -14.20 -6.15
N VAL A 85 -6.18 -13.72 -5.00
CA VAL A 85 -5.93 -12.29 -4.74
C VAL A 85 -4.43 -12.08 -4.59
N SER A 86 -3.89 -11.08 -5.28
CA SER A 86 -2.47 -10.73 -5.21
C SER A 86 -2.28 -9.21 -5.16
N LEU A 87 -1.12 -8.78 -4.67
CA LEU A 87 -0.74 -7.37 -4.53
C LEU A 87 0.58 -7.11 -5.25
N ASN A 88 0.68 -5.97 -5.93
CA ASN A 88 1.94 -5.48 -6.46
C ASN A 88 2.00 -3.95 -6.38
N PRO A 89 2.95 -3.38 -5.60
CA PRO A 89 3.92 -4.05 -4.73
C PRO A 89 3.29 -4.69 -3.47
N THR A 90 3.96 -5.66 -2.83
CA THR A 90 3.49 -6.30 -1.58
C THR A 90 3.91 -5.57 -0.30
N SER A 91 4.71 -4.50 -0.43
CA SER A 91 5.19 -3.73 0.71
C SER A 91 5.57 -2.30 0.31
N GLY A 92 5.64 -1.41 1.29
CA GLY A 92 6.13 -0.06 1.10
C GLY A 92 6.39 0.67 2.42
N SER A 93 6.98 1.86 2.29
CA SER A 93 7.27 2.74 3.42
C SER A 93 6.72 4.13 3.14
N VAL A 94 6.12 4.76 4.14
CA VAL A 94 5.60 6.12 4.07
C VAL A 94 6.06 6.92 5.28
N VAL A 95 6.18 8.24 5.12
CA VAL A 95 6.31 9.17 6.24
C VAL A 95 4.90 9.49 6.76
N GLN A 96 4.76 9.72 8.07
CA GLN A 96 3.54 10.26 8.67
C GLN A 96 2.95 11.40 7.83
N GLY A 97 1.64 11.36 7.58
CA GLY A 97 0.92 12.35 6.78
C GLY A 97 0.93 12.09 5.26
N SER A 98 1.61 11.03 4.81
CA SER A 98 1.67 10.63 3.40
C SER A 98 0.80 9.41 3.11
N GLY A 99 0.71 9.04 1.83
CA GLY A 99 0.02 7.83 1.37
C GLY A 99 0.83 7.06 0.33
N THR A 100 0.40 5.83 0.07
CA THR A 100 0.95 4.94 -0.97
C THR A 100 -0.16 4.09 -1.57
N THR A 101 0.12 3.46 -2.70
CA THR A 101 -0.83 2.57 -3.37
C THR A 101 -0.20 1.23 -3.74
N SER A 102 -1.05 0.22 -3.90
CA SER A 102 -0.72 -1.07 -4.51
C SER A 102 -1.82 -1.49 -5.46
N THR A 103 -1.46 -2.13 -6.57
CA THR A 103 -2.45 -2.80 -7.42
C THR A 103 -2.86 -4.11 -6.74
N VAL A 104 -4.17 -4.32 -6.61
CA VAL A 104 -4.80 -5.59 -6.26
C VAL A 104 -5.19 -6.26 -7.57
N THR A 105 -4.74 -7.50 -7.78
CA THR A 105 -5.17 -8.31 -8.94
C THR A 105 -5.96 -9.50 -8.43
N VAL A 106 -7.20 -9.63 -8.90
CA VAL A 106 -8.06 -10.78 -8.65
C VAL A 106 -8.16 -11.59 -9.94
N SER A 107 -7.64 -12.82 -9.93
CA SER A 107 -7.56 -13.68 -11.12
C SER A 107 -8.48 -14.89 -10.97
N LEU A 108 -9.17 -15.26 -12.05
CA LEU A 108 -9.93 -16.50 -12.10
C LEU A 108 -8.97 -17.70 -12.09
N VAL A 109 -9.19 -18.65 -11.18
CA VAL A 109 -8.40 -19.89 -11.09
C VAL A 109 -9.15 -21.04 -11.75
N SER A 110 -10.44 -21.20 -11.45
CA SER A 110 -11.30 -22.23 -12.06
C SER A 110 -12.78 -21.84 -12.05
N GLY A 111 -13.56 -22.54 -12.88
CA GLY A 111 -15.02 -22.41 -12.93
C GLY A 111 -15.55 -21.18 -13.66
N THR A 112 -16.84 -20.95 -13.52
CA THR A 112 -17.51 -19.75 -14.08
C THR A 112 -17.33 -18.58 -13.14
N THR A 113 -16.99 -17.41 -13.69
CA THR A 113 -16.74 -16.20 -12.90
C THR A 113 -17.95 -15.81 -12.05
N GLN A 114 -17.71 -15.56 -10.77
CA GLN A 114 -18.68 -15.00 -9.83
C GLN A 114 -18.16 -13.65 -9.31
N THR A 115 -19.04 -12.79 -8.81
CA THR A 115 -18.62 -11.51 -8.23
C THR A 115 -17.81 -11.77 -6.96
N VAL A 116 -16.63 -11.14 -6.87
CA VAL A 116 -15.78 -11.10 -5.67
C VAL A 116 -15.88 -9.70 -5.08
N SER A 117 -16.24 -9.60 -3.81
CA SER A 117 -16.21 -8.37 -3.03
C SER A 117 -14.89 -8.26 -2.27
N LEU A 118 -14.28 -7.07 -2.27
CA LEU A 118 -13.02 -6.77 -1.61
C LEU A 118 -13.25 -5.97 -0.32
N GLY A 119 -12.57 -6.37 0.74
CA GLY A 119 -12.48 -5.64 2.01
C GLY A 119 -11.02 -5.47 2.44
N THR A 120 -10.78 -4.53 3.36
CA THR A 120 -9.45 -4.34 3.95
C THR A 120 -9.51 -4.33 5.47
N SER A 121 -8.43 -4.78 6.10
CA SER A 121 -8.22 -4.68 7.54
C SER A 121 -6.76 -4.35 7.84
N ILE A 122 -6.50 -3.70 8.98
CA ILE A 122 -5.17 -3.22 9.37
C ILE A 122 -4.84 -3.78 10.75
N ASN A 123 -3.64 -4.36 10.89
CA ASN A 123 -3.13 -4.87 12.16
C ASN A 123 -1.67 -4.41 12.39
N PRO A 124 -1.34 -3.84 13.57
CA PRO A 124 -2.28 -3.40 14.61
C PRO A 124 -3.17 -2.26 14.11
N SER A 125 -4.33 -2.05 14.72
CA SER A 125 -5.14 -0.87 14.40
C SER A 125 -4.45 0.40 14.89
N ALA A 126 -4.50 1.46 14.10
CA ALA A 126 -3.90 2.75 14.44
C ALA A 126 -4.78 3.90 13.99
N THR A 127 -4.96 4.88 14.87
CA THR A 127 -5.66 6.13 14.54
C THR A 127 -4.89 6.89 13.47
N GLY A 128 -5.58 7.34 12.43
CA GLY A 128 -4.99 8.09 11.32
C GLY A 128 -4.42 7.23 10.18
N LEU A 129 -4.37 5.91 10.34
CA LEU A 129 -4.03 4.97 9.27
C LEU A 129 -5.30 4.40 8.65
N THR A 130 -5.47 4.55 7.33
CA THR A 130 -6.60 4.02 6.58
C THR A 130 -6.15 3.24 5.36
N ALA A 131 -6.95 2.24 4.97
CA ALA A 131 -6.77 1.44 3.78
C ALA A 131 -8.12 1.30 3.07
N THR A 132 -8.15 1.48 1.76
CA THR A 132 -9.36 1.34 0.94
C THR A 132 -9.03 0.70 -0.39
N VAL A 133 -10.04 0.09 -1.03
CA VAL A 133 -9.92 -0.54 -2.35
C VAL A 133 -10.95 0.07 -3.31
N ASN A 134 -10.54 0.34 -4.55
CA ASN A 134 -11.44 0.82 -5.59
C ASN A 134 -11.05 0.25 -6.97
N PRO A 135 -11.96 -0.47 -7.67
CA PRO A 135 -13.31 -0.88 -7.26
C PRO A 135 -13.34 -1.82 -6.06
N THR A 136 -14.45 -1.82 -5.31
CA THR A 136 -14.68 -2.71 -4.15
C THR A 136 -15.21 -4.09 -4.54
N SER A 137 -15.56 -4.32 -5.80
CA SER A 137 -15.96 -5.64 -6.30
C SER A 137 -15.79 -5.76 -7.81
N GLY A 138 -15.80 -7.00 -8.31
CA GLY A 138 -15.71 -7.30 -9.74
C GLY A 138 -15.81 -8.79 -10.02
N ASN A 139 -15.93 -9.15 -11.29
CA ASN A 139 -15.90 -10.53 -11.76
C ASN A 139 -14.46 -10.84 -12.22
N PRO A 140 -13.78 -11.87 -11.66
CA PRO A 140 -12.43 -12.21 -12.09
C PRO A 140 -12.36 -12.53 -13.59
N THR A 141 -11.30 -12.11 -14.32
CA THR A 141 -10.14 -11.35 -13.82
C THR A 141 -10.39 -9.83 -13.81
N PHE A 142 -10.09 -9.16 -12.70
CA PHE A 142 -10.15 -7.69 -12.59
C PHE A 142 -9.06 -7.15 -11.66
N THR A 143 -8.85 -5.83 -11.72
CA THR A 143 -7.91 -5.12 -10.84
C THR A 143 -8.62 -4.09 -9.98
N SER A 144 -8.09 -3.88 -8.78
CA SER A 144 -8.47 -2.80 -7.86
C SER A 144 -7.24 -2.06 -7.36
N THR A 145 -7.39 -0.82 -6.91
CA THR A 145 -6.29 -0.06 -6.29
C THR A 145 -6.47 -0.07 -4.79
N LEU A 146 -5.52 -0.67 -4.06
CA LEU A 146 -5.36 -0.50 -2.62
C LEU A 146 -4.72 0.87 -2.39
N ALA A 147 -5.44 1.80 -1.77
CA ALA A 147 -4.93 3.08 -1.34
C ALA A 147 -4.74 3.08 0.18
N ILE A 148 -3.55 3.46 0.63
CA ILE A 148 -3.17 3.53 2.04
C ILE A 148 -2.80 4.98 2.36
N SER A 149 -3.37 5.53 3.42
CA SER A 149 -3.13 6.92 3.83
C SER A 149 -2.81 6.99 5.33
N THR A 150 -1.90 7.90 5.69
CA THR A 150 -1.54 8.22 7.07
C THR A 150 -1.78 9.69 7.38
N THR A 151 -1.99 10.01 8.66
CA THR A 151 -1.97 11.38 9.19
C THR A 151 -0.59 11.71 9.79
N SER A 152 -0.33 12.99 10.07
CA SER A 152 0.88 13.43 10.78
C SER A 152 1.01 12.85 12.19
N SER A 153 -0.08 12.36 12.78
CA SER A 153 -0.14 11.74 14.10
C SER A 153 -0.18 10.20 14.08
N THR A 154 -0.15 9.58 12.90
CA THR A 154 -0.19 8.11 12.79
C THR A 154 1.05 7.52 13.46
N PRO A 155 0.94 6.58 14.43
CA PRO A 155 2.11 6.06 15.13
C PRO A 155 3.12 5.41 14.17
N THR A 156 4.40 5.67 14.39
CA THR A 156 5.48 5.03 13.62
C THR A 156 5.54 3.54 13.95
N GLY A 157 5.81 2.69 12.96
CA GLY A 157 5.89 1.26 13.15
C GLY A 157 5.58 0.47 11.89
N SER A 158 5.52 -0.84 12.03
CA SER A 158 5.15 -1.77 10.96
C SER A 158 3.69 -2.18 11.10
N TYR A 159 2.97 -2.19 9.99
CA TYR A 159 1.56 -2.56 9.89
C TYR A 159 1.37 -3.58 8.78
N SER A 160 0.50 -4.56 9.01
CA SER A 160 -0.01 -5.44 7.97
C SER A 160 -1.40 -4.96 7.53
N VAL A 161 -1.55 -4.67 6.25
CA VAL A 161 -2.84 -4.38 5.62
C VAL A 161 -3.27 -5.63 4.86
N THR A 162 -4.35 -6.28 5.30
CA THR A 162 -4.89 -7.46 4.64
C THR A 162 -5.99 -7.03 3.67
N VAL A 163 -5.86 -7.41 2.41
CA VAL A 163 -6.94 -7.30 1.41
C VAL A 163 -7.59 -8.67 1.28
N THR A 164 -8.88 -8.74 1.57
CA THR A 164 -9.66 -9.98 1.54
C THR A 164 -10.67 -9.90 0.41
N GLY A 165 -10.61 -10.85 -0.52
CA GLY A 165 -11.69 -11.14 -1.45
C GLY A 165 -12.66 -12.14 -0.81
N THR A 166 -13.95 -11.94 -1.08
CA THR A 166 -15.03 -12.86 -0.64
C THR A 166 -16.04 -13.06 -1.76
N SER A 167 -16.41 -14.31 -2.01
CA SER A 167 -17.51 -14.69 -2.90
C SER A 167 -18.27 -15.86 -2.28
N GLY A 168 -19.48 -15.60 -1.75
CA GLY A 168 -20.20 -16.58 -0.94
C GLY A 168 -19.40 -16.99 0.30
N THR A 169 -19.07 -18.27 0.43
CA THR A 169 -18.23 -18.82 1.51
C THR A 169 -16.75 -18.87 1.17
N LEU A 170 -16.36 -18.62 -0.10
CA LEU A 170 -14.97 -18.66 -0.54
C LEU A 170 -14.29 -17.33 -0.24
N SER A 171 -13.14 -17.40 0.44
CA SER A 171 -12.35 -16.23 0.78
C SER A 171 -10.86 -16.47 0.54
N HIS A 172 -10.22 -15.50 -0.11
CA HIS A 172 -8.78 -15.46 -0.34
C HIS A 172 -8.26 -14.08 0.04
N SER A 173 -7.03 -14.02 0.55
CA SER A 173 -6.45 -12.77 1.02
C SER A 173 -5.01 -12.60 0.56
N ALA A 174 -4.60 -11.33 0.45
CA ALA A 174 -3.21 -10.94 0.27
C ALA A 174 -2.83 -9.88 1.31
N ILE A 175 -1.57 -9.87 1.73
CA ILE A 175 -1.07 -8.97 2.77
C ILE A 175 -0.10 -7.96 2.15
N TYR A 176 -0.33 -6.68 2.44
CA TYR A 176 0.60 -5.59 2.20
C TYR A 176 1.31 -5.24 3.49
N THR A 177 2.65 -5.22 3.48
CA THR A 177 3.44 -4.78 4.64
C THR A 177 3.80 -3.29 4.52
N LEU A 178 3.26 -2.48 5.42
CA LEU A 178 3.49 -1.03 5.47
C LEU A 178 4.44 -0.68 6.62
N THR A 179 5.49 0.08 6.33
CA THR A 179 6.28 0.78 7.37
C THR A 179 5.90 2.26 7.41
N VAL A 180 5.49 2.74 8.58
CA VAL A 180 5.26 4.17 8.85
C VAL A 180 6.47 4.71 9.58
N THR A 181 7.13 5.69 8.97
CA THR A 181 8.29 6.39 9.51
C THR A 181 7.87 7.76 10.04
N GLY A 182 8.58 8.22 11.08
CA GLY A 182 8.32 9.54 11.65
C GLY A 182 8.68 10.64 10.67
N GLN A 183 8.00 11.78 10.76
CA GLN A 183 8.46 12.97 10.05
C GLN A 183 9.81 13.38 10.62
N VAL A 184 10.85 13.39 9.78
CA VAL A 184 12.12 14.00 10.16
C VAL A 184 11.90 15.51 10.14
N THR A 185 11.59 16.09 11.30
CA THR A 185 11.68 17.54 11.48
C THR A 185 13.15 17.90 11.55
N GLY A 186 13.63 18.67 10.57
CA GLY A 186 14.99 19.18 10.61
C GLY A 186 15.25 19.92 11.92
N ASP A 187 16.47 19.81 12.44
CA ASP A 187 16.92 20.51 13.63
C ASP A 187 18.23 21.28 13.39
N PHE A 188 18.73 22.10 14.32
CA PHE A 188 20.04 22.74 14.18
C PHE A 188 20.80 22.75 15.49
N SER A 189 22.13 22.80 15.42
CA SER A 189 22.98 23.10 16.58
C SER A 189 23.55 24.51 16.49
N ILE A 190 23.79 25.13 17.65
CA ILE A 190 24.48 26.40 17.80
C ILE A 190 25.75 26.19 18.63
N SER A 191 26.85 26.82 18.23
CA SER A 191 28.12 26.82 18.97
C SER A 191 28.80 28.18 18.88
N ALA A 192 29.66 28.48 19.85
CA ALA A 192 30.48 29.69 19.88
C ALA A 192 31.97 29.30 19.95
N SER A 193 32.79 29.87 19.07
CA SER A 193 34.24 29.69 19.09
C SER A 193 34.95 31.02 18.81
N PRO A 194 35.79 31.51 19.75
CA PRO A 194 36.07 30.94 21.07
C PRO A 194 34.90 31.09 22.06
N SER A 195 34.66 30.07 22.90
CA SER A 195 33.61 30.10 23.94
C SER A 195 34.01 30.88 25.20
N SER A 196 35.22 31.43 25.24
CA SER A 196 35.72 32.27 26.33
C SER A 196 36.43 33.48 25.76
N LEU A 197 36.06 34.67 26.25
CA LEU A 197 36.57 35.96 25.79
C LEU A 197 37.09 36.77 26.97
N THR A 198 38.12 37.58 26.72
CA THR A 198 38.61 38.58 27.68
C THR A 198 38.62 39.94 27.02
N MET A 199 38.12 40.95 27.73
CA MET A 199 38.13 42.34 27.28
C MET A 199 38.31 43.30 28.46
N ASN A 200 38.87 44.48 28.19
CA ASN A 200 38.88 45.57 29.16
C ASN A 200 37.52 46.30 29.16
N ARG A 201 37.20 47.01 30.23
CA ARG A 201 35.96 47.82 30.35
C ARG A 201 35.75 48.91 29.28
N PHE A 202 36.79 49.26 28.51
CA PHE A 202 36.75 50.16 27.34
C PHE A 202 37.00 49.43 26.00
N GLY A 203 37.18 48.11 26.06
CA GLY A 203 37.57 47.30 24.91
C GLY A 203 36.38 46.68 24.18
N SER A 204 36.72 45.83 23.23
CA SER A 204 35.80 44.93 22.54
C SER A 204 36.41 43.54 22.45
N ALA A 205 35.54 42.54 22.36
CA ALA A 205 35.92 41.16 22.05
C ALA A 205 34.83 40.52 21.19
N SER A 206 35.21 39.61 20.30
CA SER A 206 34.27 38.94 19.40
C SER A 206 34.46 37.43 19.40
N THR A 207 33.38 36.73 19.09
CA THR A 207 33.37 35.29 18.84
C THR A 207 32.56 35.00 17.59
N THR A 208 32.89 33.89 16.91
CA THR A 208 32.06 33.37 15.83
C THR A 208 31.01 32.44 16.40
N ILE A 209 29.75 32.69 16.07
CA ILE A 209 28.62 31.81 16.31
C ILE A 209 28.40 30.99 15.06
N THR A 210 28.39 29.66 15.20
CA THR A 210 28.18 28.72 14.09
C THR A 210 26.84 28.02 14.29
N ILE A 211 26.02 28.05 13.25
CA ILE A 211 24.78 27.28 13.13
C ILE A 211 25.02 26.13 12.16
N THR A 212 24.69 24.91 12.56
CA THR A 212 24.87 23.71 11.73
C THR A 212 23.53 23.00 11.58
N SER A 213 23.19 22.65 10.34
CA SER A 213 21.99 21.88 10.00
C SER A 213 22.12 20.45 10.54
N LEU A 214 21.06 19.97 11.19
CA LEU A 214 20.87 18.61 11.66
C LEU A 214 19.59 18.03 11.05
N SER A 215 19.58 16.73 10.77
CA SER A 215 18.38 16.01 10.29
C SER A 215 17.69 16.67 9.08
N GLY A 216 18.47 17.32 8.20
CA GLY A 216 17.96 17.96 7.00
C GLY A 216 17.36 19.35 7.19
N PHE A 217 17.60 20.03 8.31
CA PHE A 217 17.13 21.39 8.53
C PHE A 217 17.60 22.36 7.45
N SER A 218 16.65 23.12 6.92
CA SER A 218 16.90 24.22 6.00
C SER A 218 16.02 25.38 6.43
N GLY A 219 16.62 26.53 6.70
CA GLY A 219 15.89 27.67 7.22
C GLY A 219 16.78 28.77 7.78
N THR A 220 16.16 29.83 8.27
CA THR A 220 16.83 30.96 8.89
C THR A 220 16.71 30.87 10.40
N VAL A 221 17.84 30.94 11.09
CA VAL A 221 17.95 30.97 12.55
C VAL A 221 18.21 32.41 13.00
N SER A 222 17.29 32.99 13.75
CA SER A 222 17.45 34.32 14.36
C SER A 222 18.27 34.21 15.64
N LEU A 223 19.22 35.12 15.85
CA LEU A 223 20.12 35.10 16.99
C LEU A 223 19.81 36.21 17.99
N SER A 224 19.92 35.89 19.28
CA SER A 224 19.82 36.86 20.37
C SER A 224 20.77 36.49 21.51
N THR A 225 21.06 37.47 22.37
CA THR A 225 21.75 37.23 23.64
C THR A 225 20.76 37.25 24.80
N GLY A 226 21.08 36.53 25.87
CA GLY A 226 20.45 36.68 27.17
C GLY A 226 20.90 37.97 27.88
N THR A 227 20.83 37.96 29.21
CA THR A 227 21.25 39.11 30.02
C THR A 227 22.74 39.41 29.83
N LEU A 228 23.06 40.69 29.64
CA LEU A 228 24.42 41.18 29.52
C LEU A 228 24.90 41.83 30.82
N PRO A 229 26.21 41.83 31.11
CA PRO A 229 26.76 42.60 32.22
C PRO A 229 26.45 44.10 32.07
N ALA A 230 26.31 44.81 33.19
CA ALA A 230 26.06 46.25 33.16
C ALA A 230 27.16 46.99 32.37
N GLY A 231 26.76 47.89 31.46
CA GLY A 231 27.67 48.66 30.61
C GLY A 231 28.19 47.94 29.36
N VAL A 232 27.75 46.69 29.11
CA VAL A 232 28.11 45.92 27.91
C VAL A 232 26.97 45.96 26.89
N THR A 233 27.30 46.18 25.61
CA THR A 233 26.39 45.88 24.49
C THR A 233 26.93 44.71 23.68
N ALA A 234 26.04 44.01 22.98
CA ALA A 234 26.39 42.93 22.08
C ALA A 234 25.68 43.10 20.73
N SER A 235 26.38 42.82 19.63
CA SER A 235 25.80 42.88 18.28
C SER A 235 26.21 41.69 17.44
N PHE A 236 25.25 41.16 16.69
CA PHE A 236 25.45 40.08 15.72
C PHE A 236 25.61 40.65 14.30
N ASN A 237 26.51 40.08 13.51
CA ASN A 237 26.63 40.37 12.09
C ASN A 237 26.88 39.08 11.28
N PRO A 238 25.87 38.57 10.55
CA PRO A 238 24.45 39.00 10.51
C PRO A 238 23.64 38.66 11.77
N THR A 239 22.47 39.29 11.97
CA THR A 239 21.56 39.00 13.12
C THR A 239 20.78 37.69 12.99
N SER A 240 20.78 37.09 11.82
CA SER A 240 20.24 35.76 11.55
C SER A 240 21.13 35.01 10.56
N VAL A 241 21.10 33.68 10.62
CA VAL A 241 21.93 32.81 9.78
C VAL A 241 21.00 31.87 9.01
N THR A 242 21.07 31.91 7.69
CA THR A 242 20.36 30.96 6.82
C THR A 242 21.26 29.77 6.54
N VAL A 243 20.75 28.57 6.77
CA VAL A 243 21.45 27.31 6.48
C VAL A 243 20.62 26.46 5.53
N ALA A 244 21.30 25.81 4.58
CA ALA A 244 20.73 24.77 3.75
C ALA A 244 20.84 23.40 4.44
N SER A 245 20.04 22.43 4.00
CA SER A 245 20.11 21.04 4.46
C SER A 245 21.55 20.49 4.37
N GLY A 246 22.08 20.00 5.49
CA GLY A 246 23.44 19.47 5.61
C GLY A 246 24.56 20.53 5.63
N GLY A 247 24.22 21.82 5.61
CA GLY A 247 25.17 22.93 5.62
C GLY A 247 25.38 23.58 6.99
N SER A 248 26.22 24.61 7.01
CA SER A 248 26.45 25.48 8.17
C SER A 248 26.56 26.94 7.76
N GLY A 249 26.30 27.85 8.69
CA GLY A 249 26.48 29.28 8.50
C GLY A 249 26.97 29.94 9.78
N THR A 250 27.48 31.17 9.67
CA THR A 250 28.13 31.85 10.80
C THR A 250 27.64 33.28 10.99
N SER A 251 27.68 33.74 12.23
CA SER A 251 27.52 35.15 12.62
C SER A 251 28.64 35.57 13.56
N THR A 252 29.16 36.79 13.40
CA THR A 252 30.12 37.35 14.35
C THR A 252 29.35 38.07 15.46
N LEU A 253 29.53 37.64 16.71
CA LEU A 253 29.01 38.31 17.89
C LEU A 253 30.12 39.17 18.51
N THR A 254 29.89 40.48 18.60
CA THR A 254 30.83 41.45 19.17
C THR A 254 30.29 42.03 20.47
N PHE A 255 31.07 41.96 21.54
CA PHE A 255 30.82 42.63 22.82
C PHE A 255 31.60 43.94 22.91
N ASN A 256 30.98 45.00 23.42
CA ASN A 256 31.60 46.30 23.61
C ASN A 256 31.33 46.84 25.03
N GLY A 257 32.38 47.29 25.72
CA GLY A 257 32.29 47.91 27.04
C GLY A 257 32.27 49.43 26.94
N HIS A 258 31.38 50.10 27.67
CA HIS A 258 31.14 51.55 27.55
C HIS A 258 31.78 52.35 28.70
N GLY A 259 32.95 51.89 29.17
CA GLY A 259 33.81 52.64 30.08
C GLY A 259 33.56 52.37 31.56
N GLY A 260 33.71 53.42 32.39
CA GLY A 260 33.86 53.30 33.85
C GLY A 260 32.72 52.63 34.60
N GLY A 261 31.51 52.61 34.03
CA GLY A 261 30.33 51.93 34.58
C GLY A 261 30.21 50.45 34.18
N THR A 262 31.11 49.92 33.35
CA THR A 262 31.09 48.52 32.93
C THR A 262 31.52 47.62 34.08
N ALA A 263 30.68 46.65 34.44
CA ALA A 263 30.97 45.72 35.52
C ALA A 263 32.21 44.85 35.18
N THR A 264 33.10 44.65 36.16
CA THR A 264 34.27 43.78 36.03
C THR A 264 34.05 42.45 36.72
N GLY A 265 34.62 41.38 36.17
CA GLY A 265 34.45 40.01 36.64
C GLY A 265 34.22 39.05 35.48
N THR A 266 33.87 37.82 35.81
CA THR A 266 33.55 36.78 34.83
C THR A 266 32.04 36.59 34.77
N PHE A 267 31.49 36.66 33.56
CA PHE A 267 30.07 36.56 33.29
C PHE A 267 29.78 35.45 32.29
N THR A 268 28.64 34.77 32.45
CA THR A 268 28.15 33.81 31.46
C THR A 268 27.08 34.49 30.63
N VAL A 269 27.31 34.59 29.32
CA VAL A 269 26.33 35.09 28.36
C VAL A 269 25.77 33.92 27.57
N THR A 270 24.44 33.77 27.59
CA THR A 270 23.73 32.80 26.75
C THR A 270 23.43 33.40 25.40
N VAL A 271 23.74 32.69 24.32
CA VAL A 271 23.33 33.01 22.95
C VAL A 271 22.24 32.04 22.55
N THR A 272 21.11 32.55 22.08
CA THR A 272 19.95 31.76 21.69
C THR A 272 19.74 31.88 20.18
N GLY A 273 19.58 30.74 19.51
CA GLY A 273 19.11 30.65 18.13
C GLY A 273 17.66 30.18 18.11
N THR A 274 16.80 30.81 17.31
CA THR A 274 15.40 30.40 17.12
C THR A 274 15.04 30.27 15.64
N SER A 275 14.28 29.23 15.29
CA SER A 275 13.70 29.06 13.95
C SER A 275 12.38 28.31 14.03
N GLY A 276 11.27 28.97 13.72
CA GLY A 276 9.94 28.41 13.94
C GLY A 276 9.73 28.03 15.41
N GLY A 277 9.46 26.76 15.69
CA GLY A 277 9.33 26.21 17.05
C GLY A 277 10.63 25.69 17.67
N LEU A 278 11.75 25.70 16.94
CA LEU A 278 13.04 25.20 17.40
C LEU A 278 13.82 26.28 18.14
N THR A 279 14.44 25.93 19.26
CA THR A 279 15.26 26.84 20.08
C THR A 279 16.46 26.09 20.64
N HIS A 280 17.67 26.61 20.40
CA HIS A 280 18.92 26.07 20.95
C HIS A 280 19.79 27.19 21.49
N SER A 281 20.75 26.85 22.36
CA SER A 281 21.63 27.85 22.96
C SER A 281 23.07 27.40 23.11
N ALA A 282 23.98 28.36 23.07
CA ALA A 282 25.38 28.21 23.42
C ALA A 282 25.75 29.22 24.51
N THR A 283 26.74 28.92 25.33
CA THR A 283 27.22 29.83 26.39
C THR A 283 28.61 30.35 26.06
N ILE A 284 28.85 31.60 26.44
CA ILE A 284 30.14 32.28 26.33
C ILE A 284 30.55 32.79 27.71
N THR A 285 31.77 32.49 28.12
CA THR A 285 32.37 33.07 29.32
C THR A 285 33.06 34.38 28.95
N LEU A 286 32.53 35.51 29.41
CA LEU A 286 33.09 36.84 29.17
C LEU A 286 33.78 37.34 30.44
N THR A 287 35.11 37.47 30.38
CA THR A 287 35.92 38.06 31.45
C THR A 287 36.19 39.53 31.15
N ILE A 288 35.77 40.41 32.06
CA ILE A 288 35.93 41.86 31.92
C ILE A 288 36.92 42.35 32.98
N THR A 289 38.06 42.84 32.52
CA THR A 289 39.16 43.35 33.36
C THR A 289 39.10 44.87 33.50
N LYS A 290 39.77 45.38 34.56
CA LYS A 290 40.11 46.81 34.63
C LYS A 290 41.11 47.13 33.51
N HIS A 291 41.18 48.41 33.11
CA HIS A 291 42.29 48.87 32.27
C HIS A 291 43.62 48.66 33.01
#